data_AF-A0A6L7Z0T4-F1
#
_entry.id   AF-A0A6L7Z0T4-F1
#
_cell.length_a   1.000
_cell.length_b   1.000
_cell.length_c   1.000
_cell.angle_alpha   90.00
_cell.angle_beta   90.00
_cell.angle_gamma   90.00
#
_symmetry.space_group_name_H-M   'P 1'
#
loop_
_entity.id
_entity.type
_entity.pdbx_description
1 polymer ?
#
loop_
_entity_poly.entity_id
_entity_poly.type
_entity_poly.pdbx_seq_one_letter_code
_entity_poly.pdbx_strand_id
1 'polypeptide(L)'
;MRFVKPLAITATLLFLVSAAPSTRPAHAQVPKVTAGEVMDRETLKGFVTWATSEFAKITDIATGSQILQAFRVEGSDWNVGNMYLILFATTGHVFIHGEDPNIDGRVRGWRGALRVRGVLRT
;
A
#
# COMPACT_ATOMS: atom_id res chain seq x y z
N MET A 1 62.98 30.52 -17.49
CA MET A 1 63.38 29.34 -16.69
C MET A 1 62.71 29.43 -15.32
N ARG A 2 62.16 28.31 -14.85
CA ARG A 2 61.29 28.17 -13.66
C ARG A 2 62.12 28.18 -12.37
N PHE A 3 61.59 28.75 -11.28
CA PHE A 3 61.97 28.40 -9.92
C PHE A 3 60.70 28.20 -9.08
N VAL A 4 60.55 26.97 -8.59
CA VAL A 4 59.45 26.43 -7.79
C VAL A 4 59.65 26.76 -6.31
N LYS A 5 58.58 27.07 -5.58
CA LYS A 5 58.57 27.08 -4.10
C LYS A 5 57.81 25.85 -3.61
N PRO A 6 58.35 25.05 -2.68
CA PRO A 6 57.62 23.92 -2.10
C PRO A 6 56.77 24.41 -0.92
N LEU A 7 55.47 24.14 -0.96
CA LEU A 7 54.59 24.31 0.20
C LEU A 7 54.32 22.93 0.78
N ALA A 8 54.90 22.65 1.94
CA ALA A 8 54.66 21.46 2.72
C ALA A 8 53.19 21.45 3.20
N ILE A 9 52.44 20.41 2.83
CA ILE A 9 51.07 20.20 3.27
C ILE A 9 51.13 19.30 4.51
N THR A 10 50.87 19.90 5.67
CA THR A 10 50.70 19.19 6.94
C THR A 10 49.36 18.45 6.90
N ALA A 11 49.39 17.12 6.84
CA ALA A 11 48.20 16.29 6.83
C ALA A 11 47.71 16.06 8.28
N THR A 12 46.64 16.76 8.68
CA THR A 12 45.92 16.45 9.92
C THR A 12 44.89 15.36 9.62
N LEU A 13 45.13 14.15 10.10
CA LEU A 13 44.21 13.02 9.98
C LEU A 13 43.01 13.23 10.93
N LEU A 14 41.83 13.53 10.38
CA LEU A 14 40.57 13.54 11.13
C LEU A 14 39.98 12.11 11.07
N PHE A 15 40.02 11.39 12.19
CA PHE A 15 39.31 10.12 12.32
C PHE A 15 37.80 10.40 12.36
N LEU A 16 37.11 10.15 11.24
CA LEU A 16 35.66 10.14 11.19
C LEU A 16 35.18 8.83 11.86
N VAL A 17 34.57 8.94 13.04
CA VAL A 17 33.76 7.84 13.61
C VAL A 17 32.56 7.66 12.67
N SER A 18 32.63 6.63 11.83
CA SER A 18 31.50 6.21 11.00
C SER A 18 30.50 5.50 11.91
N ALA A 19 29.53 6.24 12.44
CA ALA A 19 28.29 5.64 12.91
C ALA A 19 27.59 5.04 11.69
N ALA A 20 27.80 3.76 11.43
CA ALA A 20 27.05 3.05 10.41
C ALA A 20 25.56 3.16 10.75
N PRO A 21 24.72 3.77 9.89
CA PRO A 21 23.29 3.74 10.12
C PRO A 21 22.87 2.27 10.08
N SER A 22 22.26 1.80 11.16
CA SER A 22 21.59 0.51 11.20
C SER A 22 20.65 0.42 10.01
N THR A 23 21.02 -0.35 8.98
CA THR A 23 20.12 -0.69 7.88
C THR A 23 19.07 -1.67 8.41
N ARG A 24 18.14 -1.15 9.22
CA ARG A 24 16.83 -1.79 9.36
C ARG A 24 16.27 -1.83 7.95
N PRO A 25 15.80 -2.98 7.44
CA PRO A 25 15.16 -3.00 6.14
C PRO A 25 14.02 -1.99 6.20
N ALA A 26 14.15 -0.89 5.46
CA ALA A 26 13.02 -0.06 5.16
C ALA A 26 12.07 -0.98 4.42
N HIS A 27 10.99 -1.42 5.07
CA HIS A 27 9.87 -1.99 4.33
C HIS A 27 9.57 -0.98 3.22
N ALA A 28 9.86 -1.33 1.98
CA ALA A 28 9.63 -0.45 0.85
C ALA A 28 8.17 0.01 0.96
N GLN A 29 7.96 1.32 1.13
CA GLN A 29 6.62 1.86 1.24
C GLN A 29 5.91 1.56 -0.08
N VAL A 30 4.83 0.79 -0.03
CA VAL A 30 4.00 0.53 -1.21
C VAL A 30 3.32 1.85 -1.58
N PRO A 31 3.50 2.36 -2.82
CA PRO A 31 2.83 3.58 -3.25
C PRO A 31 1.32 3.46 -3.09
N LYS A 32 0.69 4.48 -2.50
CA LYS A 32 -0.76 4.55 -2.40
C LYS A 32 -1.35 4.78 -3.79
N VAL A 33 -2.28 3.91 -4.17
CA VAL A 33 -3.17 4.07 -5.32
C VAL A 33 -4.56 3.82 -4.79
N THR A 34 -5.46 4.78 -4.95
CA THR A 34 -6.84 4.78 -4.46
C THR A 34 -7.80 4.20 -5.49
N ALA A 35 -9.03 3.90 -5.07
CA ALA A 35 -10.11 3.48 -5.96
C ALA A 35 -10.38 4.49 -7.10
N GLY A 36 -10.29 5.80 -6.82
CA GLY A 36 -10.51 6.85 -7.82
C GLY A 36 -9.38 6.96 -8.86
N GLU A 37 -8.20 6.41 -8.58
CA GLU A 37 -7.03 6.45 -9.47
C GLU A 37 -6.94 5.21 -10.37
N VAL A 38 -7.82 4.22 -10.19
CA VAL A 38 -7.84 3.01 -11.02
C VAL A 38 -8.43 3.30 -12.39
N MET A 39 -7.57 3.33 -13.40
CA MET A 39 -7.94 3.60 -14.80
C MET A 39 -7.64 2.43 -15.74
N ASP A 40 -6.71 1.57 -15.34
CA ASP A 40 -6.17 0.49 -16.16
C ASP A 40 -5.66 -0.68 -15.31
N ARG A 41 -5.01 -1.66 -15.95
CA ARG A 41 -4.49 -2.85 -15.27
C ARG A 41 -3.36 -2.53 -14.28
N GLU A 42 -2.50 -1.57 -14.61
CA GLU A 42 -1.33 -1.26 -13.78
C GLU A 42 -1.75 -0.53 -12.51
N THR A 43 -2.63 0.47 -12.65
CA THR A 43 -3.24 1.18 -11.53
C THR A 43 -4.11 0.25 -10.68
N LEU A 44 -4.84 -0.70 -11.27
CA LEU A 44 -5.55 -1.74 -10.53
C LEU A 44 -4.60 -2.61 -9.68
N LYS A 45 -3.48 -3.04 -10.25
CA LYS A 45 -2.45 -3.80 -9.51
C LYS A 45 -1.88 -2.95 -8.37
N GLY A 46 -1.65 -1.66 -8.61
CA GLY A 46 -1.24 -0.69 -7.60
C GLY A 46 -2.23 -0.62 -6.45
N PHE A 47 -3.52 -0.43 -6.75
CA PHE A 47 -4.59 -0.36 -5.74
C PHE A 47 -4.67 -1.63 -4.89
N VAL A 48 -4.65 -2.82 -5.51
CA VAL A 48 -4.67 -4.10 -4.79
C VAL A 48 -3.43 -4.31 -3.92
N THR A 49 -2.24 -3.94 -4.44
CA THR A 49 -0.98 -4.09 -3.70
C THR A 49 -0.96 -3.16 -2.49
N TRP A 50 -1.36 -1.90 -2.68
CA TRP A 50 -1.48 -0.93 -1.59
C TRP A 50 -2.51 -1.38 -0.56
N ALA A 51 -3.71 -1.78 -0.99
CA ALA A 51 -4.76 -2.28 -0.11
C ALA A 51 -4.29 -3.46 0.76
N THR A 52 -3.60 -4.42 0.14
CA THR A 52 -3.03 -5.58 0.87
C THR A 52 -2.00 -5.12 1.90
N SER A 53 -1.18 -4.10 1.58
CA SER A 53 -0.20 -3.55 2.51
C SER A 53 -0.83 -2.83 3.69
N GLU A 54 -1.96 -2.14 3.51
CA GLU A 54 -2.71 -1.52 4.61
C GLU A 54 -3.35 -2.60 5.50
N PHE A 55 -3.89 -3.67 4.91
CA PHE A 55 -4.41 -4.81 5.67
C PHE A 55 -3.35 -5.46 6.55
N ALA A 56 -2.11 -5.58 6.06
CA ALA A 56 -1.00 -6.15 6.82
C ALA A 56 -0.58 -5.30 8.03
N LYS A 57 -0.97 -4.02 8.08
CA LYS A 57 -0.69 -3.11 9.20
C LYS A 57 -1.74 -3.19 10.31
N ILE A 58 -2.86 -3.86 10.09
CA ILE A 58 -3.94 -3.95 11.08
C ILE A 58 -3.51 -4.90 12.20
N THR A 59 -3.14 -4.32 13.35
CA THR A 59 -2.73 -5.08 14.55
C THR A 59 -3.78 -5.07 15.65
N ASP A 60 -4.82 -4.26 15.52
CA ASP A 60 -5.87 -4.09 16.52
C ASP A 60 -7.27 -3.91 15.89
N ILE A 61 -8.29 -4.19 16.70
CA ILE A 61 -9.70 -4.21 16.27
C ILE A 61 -10.21 -2.79 15.94
N ALA A 62 -9.74 -1.76 16.65
CA ALA A 62 -10.23 -0.39 16.44
C ALA A 62 -9.77 0.14 15.07
N THR A 63 -8.49 -0.02 14.76
CA THR A 63 -7.92 0.32 13.45
C THR A 63 -8.59 -0.49 12.34
N GLY A 64 -8.78 -1.81 12.56
CA GLY A 64 -9.47 -2.67 11.62
C GLY A 64 -10.90 -2.20 11.33
N SER A 65 -11.67 -1.88 12.36
CA SER A 65 -13.06 -1.42 12.23
C SER A 65 -13.16 -0.11 11.43
N GLN A 66 -12.25 0.84 11.65
CA GLN A 66 -12.23 2.11 10.91
C GLN A 66 -11.96 1.90 9.41
N ILE A 67 -11.00 1.05 9.06
CA ILE A 67 -10.70 0.71 7.66
C ILE A 67 -11.90 0.02 7.01
N LEU A 68 -12.51 -0.94 7.70
CA LEU A 68 -13.68 -1.66 7.20
C LEU A 68 -14.88 -0.72 6.98
N GLN A 69 -15.08 0.27 7.86
CA GLN A 69 -16.11 1.30 7.67
C GLN A 69 -15.84 2.15 6.43
N ALA A 70 -14.57 2.52 6.19
CA ALA A 70 -14.19 3.34 5.05
C ALA A 70 -14.50 2.68 3.70
N PHE A 71 -14.57 1.34 3.62
CA PHE A 71 -14.86 0.62 2.36
C PHE A 71 -16.26 0.87 1.80
N ARG A 72 -17.17 1.37 2.62
CA ARG A 72 -18.54 1.68 2.23
C ARG A 72 -18.78 3.16 1.99
N VAL A 73 -17.79 4.00 2.30
CA VAL A 73 -17.92 5.44 2.13
C VAL A 73 -17.59 5.77 0.67
N GLU A 74 -18.62 6.12 -0.10
CA GLU A 74 -18.46 6.65 -1.46
C GLU A 74 -17.55 7.88 -1.45
N GLY A 75 -16.60 7.94 -2.38
CA GLY A 75 -15.58 8.99 -2.44
C GLY A 75 -14.38 8.76 -1.52
N SER A 76 -14.32 7.64 -0.80
CA SER A 76 -13.14 7.27 -0.01
C SER A 76 -12.00 6.74 -0.88
N ASP A 77 -10.84 6.55 -0.27
CA ASP A 77 -9.70 5.87 -0.92
C ASP A 77 -10.02 4.44 -1.41
N TRP A 78 -11.12 3.85 -0.92
CA TRP A 78 -11.47 2.45 -1.07
C TRP A 78 -12.69 2.21 -1.96
N ASN A 79 -13.49 3.25 -2.19
CA ASN A 79 -14.76 3.14 -2.88
C ASN A 79 -15.09 4.43 -3.65
N VAL A 80 -15.04 4.33 -4.97
CA VAL A 80 -15.42 5.41 -5.90
C VAL A 80 -16.14 4.79 -7.09
N GLY A 81 -17.41 5.15 -7.28
CA GLY A 81 -18.24 4.68 -8.38
C GLY A 81 -18.29 3.15 -8.48
N ASN A 82 -17.71 2.60 -9.54
CA ASN A 82 -17.70 1.16 -9.77
C ASN A 82 -16.44 0.46 -9.24
N MET A 83 -15.56 1.17 -8.53
CA MET A 83 -14.29 0.66 -8.03
C MET A 83 -14.35 0.52 -6.51
N TYR A 84 -14.39 -0.72 -6.03
CA TYR A 84 -14.46 -1.03 -4.60
C TYR A 84 -13.92 -2.43 -4.30
N LEU A 85 -13.72 -2.72 -3.01
CA LEU A 85 -13.25 -4.01 -2.52
C LEU A 85 -14.40 -4.91 -2.05
N ILE A 86 -14.23 -6.22 -2.25
CA ILE A 86 -15.06 -7.26 -1.63
C ILE A 86 -14.14 -8.18 -0.85
N LEU A 87 -14.37 -8.31 0.45
CA LEU A 87 -13.59 -9.14 1.33
C LEU A 87 -14.28 -10.46 1.51
N PHE A 88 -13.52 -11.54 1.35
CA PHE A 88 -13.98 -12.89 1.58
C PHE A 88 -13.27 -13.48 2.78
N ALA A 89 -14.02 -14.15 3.64
CA ALA A 89 -13.45 -15.11 4.57
C ALA A 89 -12.87 -16.29 3.78
N THR A 90 -11.88 -16.97 4.35
CA THR A 90 -11.29 -18.18 3.76
C THR A 90 -12.31 -19.30 3.54
N THR A 91 -13.43 -19.27 4.26
CA THR A 91 -14.58 -20.16 4.11
C THR A 91 -15.50 -19.82 2.92
N GLY A 92 -15.20 -18.75 2.16
CA GLY A 92 -15.98 -18.32 0.99
C GLY A 92 -17.18 -17.42 1.32
N HIS A 93 -17.36 -17.04 2.58
CA HIS A 93 -18.37 -16.05 2.98
C HIS A 93 -17.89 -14.64 2.60
N VAL A 94 -18.80 -13.79 2.13
CA VAL A 94 -18.54 -12.36 2.01
C VAL A 94 -18.43 -11.78 3.43
N PHE A 95 -17.26 -11.27 3.78
CA PHE A 95 -17.04 -10.59 5.04
C PHE A 95 -17.52 -9.14 4.97
N ILE A 96 -17.12 -8.42 3.92
CA ILE A 96 -17.61 -7.07 3.59
C ILE A 96 -17.76 -6.93 2.09
N HIS A 97 -18.93 -6.47 1.65
CA HIS A 97 -19.10 -5.86 0.34
C HIS A 97 -19.06 -4.32 0.44
N GLY A 98 -18.21 -3.68 -0.37
CA GLY A 98 -18.08 -2.22 -0.40
C GLY A 98 -19.34 -1.48 -0.89
N GLU A 99 -20.11 -2.09 -1.81
CA GLU A 99 -21.28 -1.46 -2.43
C GLU A 99 -22.64 -1.95 -1.86
N ASP A 100 -22.72 -3.20 -1.38
CA ASP A 100 -24.01 -3.86 -1.08
C ASP A 100 -23.92 -4.63 0.24
N PRO A 101 -24.25 -4.00 1.37
CA PRO A 101 -24.20 -4.65 2.68
C PRO A 101 -25.13 -5.87 2.81
N ASN A 102 -26.16 -6.00 1.97
CA ASN A 102 -27.17 -7.08 2.11
C ASN A 102 -26.62 -8.47 1.78
N ILE A 103 -25.43 -8.55 1.17
CA ILE A 103 -24.79 -9.80 0.80
C ILE A 103 -23.66 -10.21 1.74
N ASP A 104 -23.37 -9.41 2.77
CA ASP A 104 -22.49 -9.83 3.86
C ASP A 104 -23.00 -11.14 4.50
N GLY A 105 -22.08 -11.98 4.96
CA GLY A 105 -22.39 -13.26 5.59
C GLY A 105 -22.93 -14.33 4.63
N ARG A 106 -23.12 -14.02 3.34
CA ARG A 106 -23.56 -15.01 2.35
C ARG A 106 -22.36 -15.73 1.73
N VAL A 107 -22.55 -17.01 1.42
CA VAL A 107 -21.58 -17.79 0.62
C VAL A 107 -21.75 -17.41 -0.84
N ARG A 108 -20.66 -17.00 -1.50
CA ARG A 108 -20.57 -17.04 -2.96
C ARG A 108 -19.45 -17.99 -3.34
N GLY A 109 -19.71 -18.91 -4.27
CA GLY A 109 -18.71 -19.89 -4.73
C GLY A 109 -17.43 -19.19 -5.16
N TRP A 110 -16.32 -19.50 -4.46
CA TRP A 110 -15.02 -18.90 -4.69
C TRP A 110 -13.89 -19.89 -4.39
N ARG A 111 -12.76 -19.71 -5.09
CA ARG A 111 -11.47 -20.40 -4.89
C ARG A 111 -10.36 -19.34 -4.84
N GLY A 112 -10.14 -18.66 -3.70
CA GLY A 112 -8.96 -17.82 -3.43
C GLY A 112 -8.80 -16.50 -4.23
N ALA A 113 -8.30 -15.43 -3.60
CA ALA A 113 -8.06 -14.04 -4.08
C ALA A 113 -9.21 -12.97 -4.09
N LEU A 114 -8.87 -11.81 -3.50
CA LEU A 114 -9.61 -10.54 -3.46
C LEU A 114 -10.19 -10.19 -4.84
N ARG A 115 -11.49 -9.89 -4.91
CA ARG A 115 -12.14 -9.46 -6.16
C ARG A 115 -12.33 -7.96 -6.15
N VAL A 116 -11.68 -7.29 -7.08
CA VAL A 116 -11.99 -5.91 -7.46
C VAL A 116 -12.98 -5.96 -8.62
N ARG A 117 -14.14 -5.33 -8.48
CA ARG A 117 -15.01 -5.08 -9.63
C ARG A 117 -14.64 -3.70 -10.15
N GLY A 118 -14.43 -3.60 -11.47
CA GLY A 118 -14.26 -2.35 -12.19
C GLY A 118 -14.85 -2.57 -13.57
N VAL A 119 -15.91 -1.84 -13.89
CA VAL A 119 -16.46 -1.85 -15.26
C VAL A 119 -15.71 -0.76 -16.02
N LEU A 120 -14.67 -1.13 -16.77
CA LEU A 120 -14.14 -0.24 -17.80
C LEU A 120 -15.23 -0.07 -18.85
N ARG A 121 -15.88 1.10 -18.89
CA ARG A 121 -16.62 1.51 -20.08
C ARG A 121 -15.59 2.09 -21.05
N THR A 122 -15.44 1.44 -22.20
CA THR A 122 -14.76 1.98 -23.39
C THR A 122 -15.59 3.06 -24.05
#